data_AF-A0A5B0NGD2-F1
#
_entry.id   AF-A0A5B0NGD2-F1
#
_cell.length_a   1.000
_cell.length_b   1.000
_cell.length_c   1.000
_cell.angle_alpha   90.00
_cell.angle_beta   90.00
_cell.angle_gamma   90.00
#
_symmetry.space_group_name_H-M   'P 1'
#
loop_
_entity.id
_entity.type
_entity.pdbx_description
1 polymer ?
#
loop_
_entity_poly.entity_id
_entity_poly.type
_entity_poly.pdbx_seq_one_letter_code
_entity_poly.pdbx_strand_id
1 'polypeptide(L)'
;MHDSSPAVRDATVELIGKYVVDRPDLAVAFLPQISARIADKGVSVRKRVIKLLKAIYLILDQDEWIDLKVDISHRLISRIYDEETSMKVLAMNALDELWFNQSTGDTFNFSLTSSILMKVAAAYKELPSPVESVMKFITKQYAKQSDASRQKFDQRCKLIVEHLIDQLMDVAPARDQAFVRLAIYHLPRDIFLLDLLFPERSRVHSNDLHIDVRFSEAARAKQSADAAALPEGRDYSKSSCGLAQCYPS
;
A
#
# COMPACT_ATOMS: atom_id res chain seq x y z
N MET A 1 -9.19 7.24 28.40
CA MET A 1 -9.15 6.05 27.50
C MET A 1 -8.63 4.76 28.16
N HIS A 2 -8.14 4.80 29.41
CA HIS A 2 -7.62 3.61 30.10
C HIS A 2 -8.55 3.08 31.21
N ASP A 3 -9.82 3.45 31.17
CA ASP A 3 -10.82 2.96 32.12
C ASP A 3 -11.01 1.44 31.99
N SER A 4 -11.26 0.74 33.08
CA SER A 4 -11.47 -0.71 33.07
C SER A 4 -12.76 -1.09 32.33
N SER A 5 -13.77 -0.23 32.33
CA SER A 5 -15.05 -0.44 31.66
C SER A 5 -14.96 -0.20 30.14
N PRO A 6 -15.25 -1.23 29.31
CA PRO A 6 -15.32 -1.06 27.86
C PRO A 6 -16.34 0.00 27.42
N ALA A 7 -17.44 0.16 28.15
CA ALA A 7 -18.47 1.15 27.85
C ALA A 7 -17.96 2.58 28.05
N VAL A 8 -17.20 2.83 29.13
CA VAL A 8 -16.59 4.14 29.38
C VAL A 8 -15.52 4.44 28.34
N ARG A 9 -14.71 3.44 27.96
CA ARG A 9 -13.73 3.59 26.87
C ARG A 9 -14.40 3.91 25.53
N ASP A 10 -15.49 3.22 25.19
CA ASP A 10 -16.25 3.48 23.96
C ASP A 10 -16.80 4.91 23.93
N ALA A 11 -17.46 5.34 25.01
CA ALA A 11 -17.98 6.70 25.16
C ALA A 11 -16.86 7.76 25.10
N THR A 12 -15.68 7.44 25.62
CA THR A 12 -14.52 8.34 25.53
C THR A 12 -14.04 8.48 24.08
N VAL A 13 -13.94 7.39 23.32
CA VAL A 13 -13.57 7.42 21.89
C VAL A 13 -14.62 8.21 21.10
N GLU A 14 -15.90 8.03 21.41
CA GLU A 14 -16.99 8.79 20.78
C GLU A 14 -16.87 10.30 21.04
N LEU A 15 -16.60 10.68 22.29
CA LEU A 15 -16.44 12.07 22.66
C LEU A 15 -15.28 12.71 21.90
N ILE A 16 -14.11 12.05 21.91
CA ILE A 16 -12.94 12.52 21.15
C ILE A 16 -13.28 12.64 19.67
N GLY A 17 -13.97 11.64 19.10
CA GLY A 17 -14.43 11.65 17.72
C GLY A 17 -15.17 12.92 17.34
N LYS A 18 -16.13 13.36 18.16
CA LYS A 18 -16.90 14.59 17.91
C LYS A 18 -16.05 15.87 17.82
N TYR A 19 -14.87 15.90 18.42
CA TYR A 19 -14.00 17.07 18.38
C TYR A 19 -12.98 17.04 17.23
N VAL A 20 -12.56 15.85 16.79
CA VAL A 20 -11.46 15.70 15.82
C VAL A 20 -11.93 15.56 14.37
N VAL A 21 -13.16 15.10 14.11
CA VAL A 21 -13.63 14.74 12.76
C VAL A 21 -13.75 15.90 11.78
N ASP A 22 -13.66 17.15 12.23
CA ASP A 22 -13.70 18.35 11.39
C ASP A 22 -12.48 19.26 11.59
N ARG A 23 -11.44 18.77 12.28
CA ARG A 23 -10.27 19.58 12.69
C ARG A 23 -8.98 18.78 12.46
N PRO A 24 -8.34 18.90 11.28
CA PRO A 24 -7.14 18.14 10.92
C PRO A 24 -6.03 18.23 11.98
N ASP A 25 -5.72 19.44 12.48
CA ASP A 25 -4.68 19.63 13.50
C ASP A 25 -4.91 18.80 14.77
N LEU A 26 -6.16 18.78 15.26
CA LEU A 26 -6.52 17.97 16.42
C LEU A 26 -6.53 16.49 16.08
N ALA A 27 -7.01 16.12 14.89
CA ALA A 27 -6.99 14.74 14.44
C ALA A 27 -5.58 14.16 14.44
N VAL A 28 -4.60 14.91 13.91
CA VAL A 28 -3.17 14.55 13.94
C VAL A 28 -2.68 14.39 15.39
N ALA A 29 -2.98 15.35 16.26
CA ALA A 29 -2.54 15.32 17.65
C ALA A 29 -3.12 14.12 18.46
N PHE A 30 -4.38 13.75 18.20
CA PHE A 30 -5.04 12.64 18.90
C PHE A 30 -4.84 11.28 18.22
N LEU A 31 -4.36 11.23 16.98
CA LEU A 31 -4.22 10.00 16.21
C LEU A 31 -3.45 8.90 16.95
N PRO A 32 -2.31 9.16 17.63
CA PRO A 32 -1.60 8.13 18.39
C PRO A 32 -2.46 7.49 19.50
N GLN A 33 -3.22 8.31 20.24
CA GLN A 33 -4.04 7.84 21.35
C GLN A 33 -5.26 7.04 20.87
N ILE A 34 -5.93 7.55 19.83
CA ILE A 34 -7.07 6.88 19.19
C ILE A 34 -6.62 5.53 18.63
N SER A 35 -5.50 5.54 17.92
CA SER A 35 -4.99 4.37 17.22
C SER A 35 -4.54 3.26 18.17
N ALA A 36 -4.02 3.61 19.35
CA ALA A 36 -3.69 2.62 20.39
C ALA A 36 -4.91 1.81 20.87
N ARG A 37 -6.15 2.24 20.57
CA ARG A 37 -7.38 1.53 20.90
C ARG A 37 -7.87 0.56 19.81
N ILE A 38 -7.20 0.46 18.66
CA ILE A 38 -7.63 -0.47 17.59
C ILE A 38 -7.58 -1.95 18.01
N ALA A 39 -6.74 -2.29 18.98
CA ALA A 39 -6.61 -3.62 19.57
C ALA A 39 -7.30 -3.76 20.94
N ASP A 40 -8.31 -2.93 21.24
CA ASP A 40 -9.06 -3.02 22.50
C ASP A 40 -9.80 -4.37 22.65
N LYS A 41 -9.92 -4.88 23.88
CA LYS A 41 -10.68 -6.11 24.16
C LYS A 41 -12.17 -5.97 23.86
N GLY A 42 -12.72 -4.75 23.96
CA GLY A 42 -14.11 -4.47 23.68
C GLY A 42 -14.38 -4.35 22.18
N VAL A 43 -15.23 -5.21 21.63
CA VAL A 43 -15.62 -5.19 20.21
C VAL A 43 -16.24 -3.85 19.81
N SER A 44 -17.10 -3.27 20.66
CA SER A 44 -17.72 -1.95 20.41
C SER A 44 -16.67 -0.84 20.25
N VAL A 45 -15.68 -0.82 21.15
CA VAL A 45 -14.57 0.14 21.13
C VAL A 45 -13.79 0.02 19.83
N ARG A 46 -13.41 -1.20 19.41
CA ARG A 46 -12.68 -1.40 18.14
C ARG A 46 -13.49 -0.99 16.93
N LYS A 47 -14.80 -1.31 16.88
CA LYS A 47 -15.71 -0.85 15.79
C LYS A 47 -15.72 0.67 15.69
N ARG A 48 -15.78 1.35 16.83
CA ARG A 48 -15.77 2.81 16.89
C ARG A 48 -14.44 3.39 16.43
N VAL A 49 -13.32 2.80 16.84
CA VAL A 49 -11.99 3.22 16.40
C VAL A 49 -11.83 3.08 14.89
N ILE A 50 -12.27 1.97 14.27
CA ILE A 50 -12.22 1.82 12.80
C ILE A 50 -13.00 2.95 12.11
N LYS A 51 -14.22 3.23 12.58
CA LYS A 51 -15.06 4.30 12.02
C LYS A 51 -14.40 5.68 12.19
N LEU A 52 -13.80 5.94 13.34
CA LEU A 52 -13.13 7.20 13.63
C LEU A 52 -11.85 7.37 12.78
N LEU A 53 -11.03 6.32 12.65
CA LEU A 53 -9.86 6.34 11.79
C LEU A 53 -10.23 6.58 10.32
N LYS A 54 -11.35 5.99 9.85
CA LYS A 54 -11.89 6.28 8.52
C LYS A 54 -12.25 7.76 8.35
N ALA A 55 -12.96 8.34 9.33
CA ALA A 55 -13.32 9.76 9.28
C ALA A 55 -12.09 10.66 9.30
N ILE A 56 -11.09 10.36 10.15
CA ILE A 56 -9.82 11.09 10.20
C ILE A 56 -9.09 10.99 8.86
N TYR A 57 -9.01 9.80 8.25
CA TYR A 57 -8.38 9.63 6.95
C TYR A 57 -9.00 10.57 5.90
N LEU A 58 -10.33 10.73 5.88
CA LEU A 58 -11.00 11.53 4.86
C LEU A 58 -10.72 13.03 4.98
N ILE A 59 -10.51 13.56 6.20
CA ILE A 59 -10.19 14.99 6.39
C ILE A 59 -8.70 15.32 6.23
N LEU A 60 -7.84 14.30 6.13
CA LEU A 60 -6.41 14.50 5.91
C LEU A 60 -6.12 14.55 4.40
N ASP A 61 -6.54 15.61 3.70
CA ASP A 61 -6.49 15.74 2.25
C ASP A 61 -5.17 16.28 1.65
N GLN A 62 -4.27 16.83 2.48
CA GLN A 62 -2.98 17.37 2.03
C GLN A 62 -1.87 16.31 1.92
N ASP A 63 -0.94 16.53 1.01
CA ASP A 63 0.19 15.62 0.73
C ASP A 63 1.11 15.40 1.95
N GLU A 64 1.23 16.40 2.82
CA GLU A 64 2.03 16.28 4.06
C GLU A 64 1.49 15.20 5.03
N TRP A 65 0.22 14.79 4.88
CA TRP A 65 -0.41 13.77 5.72
C TRP A 65 -0.45 12.38 5.09
N ILE A 66 0.22 12.17 3.95
CA ILE A 66 0.30 10.86 3.28
C ILE A 66 0.78 9.77 4.24
N ASP A 67 1.84 10.02 5.01
CA ASP A 67 2.38 9.02 5.93
C ASP A 67 1.41 8.67 7.08
N LEU A 68 0.57 9.61 7.51
CA LEU A 68 -0.49 9.36 8.48
C LEU A 68 -1.62 8.51 7.87
N LYS A 69 -1.99 8.77 6.62
CA LYS A 69 -2.95 7.94 5.86
C LYS A 69 -2.44 6.51 5.65
N VAL A 70 -1.14 6.35 5.43
CA VAL A 70 -0.47 5.05 5.37
C VAL A 70 -0.54 4.33 6.72
N ASP A 71 -0.22 5.01 7.83
CA ASP A 71 -0.34 4.45 9.19
C ASP A 71 -1.79 4.00 9.49
N ILE A 72 -2.77 4.84 9.17
CA ILE A 72 -4.20 4.48 9.31
C ILE A 72 -4.52 3.22 8.50
N SER A 73 -4.05 3.15 7.25
CA SER A 73 -4.27 1.99 6.38
C SER A 73 -3.68 0.72 6.99
N HIS A 74 -2.45 0.77 7.53
CA HIS A 74 -1.85 -0.36 8.24
C HIS A 74 -2.65 -0.81 9.46
N ARG A 75 -3.18 0.14 10.23
CA ARG A 75 -4.01 -0.16 11.40
C ARG A 75 -5.31 -0.83 11.01
N LEU A 76 -5.96 -0.39 9.93
CA LEU A 76 -7.15 -1.06 9.38
C LEU A 76 -6.81 -2.47 8.86
N ILE A 77 -5.72 -2.61 8.10
CA ILE A 77 -5.24 -3.90 7.60
C ILE A 77 -4.99 -4.88 8.75
N SER A 78 -4.45 -4.42 9.88
CA SER A 78 -4.24 -5.28 11.05
C SER A 78 -5.52 -5.95 11.57
N ARG A 79 -6.70 -5.41 11.24
CA ARG A 79 -8.02 -5.90 11.69
C ARG A 79 -8.72 -6.79 10.68
N ILE A 80 -8.13 -7.08 9.52
CA ILE A 80 -8.75 -7.99 8.54
C ILE A 80 -8.76 -9.46 9.00
N TYR A 81 -7.90 -9.80 9.97
CA TYR A 81 -7.82 -11.12 10.61
C TYR A 81 -8.32 -11.13 12.06
N ASP A 82 -9.15 -10.16 12.44
CA ASP A 82 -9.69 -10.05 13.79
C ASP A 82 -10.54 -11.27 14.20
N GLU A 83 -10.60 -11.66 15.48
CA GLU A 83 -11.41 -12.82 15.91
C GLU A 83 -12.90 -12.67 15.55
N GLU A 84 -13.39 -11.43 15.57
CA GLU A 84 -14.77 -11.10 15.25
C GLU A 84 -14.99 -10.91 13.75
N THR A 85 -15.79 -11.77 13.12
CA THR A 85 -16.13 -11.63 11.69
C THR A 85 -16.69 -10.26 11.34
N SER A 86 -17.51 -9.67 12.23
CA SER A 86 -18.05 -8.33 12.03
C SER A 86 -16.98 -7.22 12.03
N MET A 87 -15.85 -7.44 12.69
CA MET A 87 -14.69 -6.55 12.65
C MET A 87 -13.92 -6.69 11.34
N LYS A 88 -13.68 -7.94 10.89
CA LYS A 88 -13.01 -8.20 9.61
C LYS A 88 -13.73 -7.49 8.46
N VAL A 89 -15.05 -7.69 8.36
CA VAL A 89 -15.87 -7.08 7.31
C VAL A 89 -15.87 -5.56 7.41
N LEU A 90 -15.94 -4.99 8.61
CA LEU A 90 -15.89 -3.54 8.80
C LEU A 90 -14.54 -2.95 8.36
N ALA A 91 -13.42 -3.62 8.67
CA ALA A 91 -12.09 -3.20 8.24
C ALA A 91 -11.93 -3.25 6.72
N MET A 92 -12.35 -4.36 6.10
CA MET A 92 -12.31 -4.53 4.64
C MET A 92 -13.16 -3.47 3.91
N ASN A 93 -14.39 -3.23 4.38
CA ASN A 93 -15.27 -2.21 3.80
C ASN A 93 -14.72 -0.79 3.98
N ALA A 94 -14.07 -0.51 5.12
CA ALA A 94 -13.41 0.78 5.32
C ALA A 94 -12.27 0.98 4.32
N LEU A 95 -11.45 -0.05 4.06
CA LEU A 95 -10.38 0.02 3.06
C LEU A 95 -10.91 0.18 1.63
N ASP A 96 -11.97 -0.54 1.25
CA ASP A 96 -12.68 -0.33 -0.02
C ASP A 96 -13.11 1.14 -0.20
N GLU A 97 -13.80 1.68 0.80
CA GLU A 97 -14.28 3.06 0.76
C GLU A 97 -13.13 4.06 0.64
N LEU A 98 -12.05 3.87 1.41
CA LEU A 98 -10.92 4.79 1.39
C LEU A 98 -10.09 4.72 0.11
N TRP A 99 -9.96 3.55 -0.52
CA TRP A 99 -9.11 3.37 -1.69
C TRP A 99 -9.85 3.49 -3.02
N PHE A 100 -11.12 3.08 -3.07
CA PHE A 100 -11.85 2.97 -4.34
C PHE A 100 -13.25 3.57 -4.32
N ASN A 101 -13.78 4.01 -3.17
CA ASN A 101 -15.13 4.55 -3.09
C ASN A 101 -15.25 5.74 -2.12
N GLN A 102 -14.31 6.68 -2.21
CA GLN A 102 -14.37 7.92 -1.43
C GLN A 102 -15.67 8.65 -1.77
N SER A 103 -16.48 8.87 -0.74
CA SER A 103 -17.89 9.28 -0.82
C SER A 103 -18.09 10.80 -0.76
N THR A 104 -17.02 11.59 -0.55
CA THR A 104 -17.08 13.04 -0.65
C THR A 104 -17.19 13.43 -2.12
N GLY A 105 -17.95 14.48 -2.44
CA GLY A 105 -18.25 14.93 -3.81
C GLY A 105 -17.04 15.41 -4.63
N ASP A 106 -15.84 15.04 -4.22
CA ASP A 106 -14.57 15.38 -4.84
C ASP A 106 -14.23 14.35 -5.93
N THR A 107 -13.59 14.84 -6.98
CA THR A 107 -12.97 13.98 -8.00
C THR A 107 -12.01 12.99 -7.35
N PHE A 108 -12.13 11.71 -7.70
CA PHE A 108 -11.25 10.65 -7.20
C PHE A 108 -9.77 11.00 -7.43
N ASN A 109 -9.02 11.22 -6.34
CA ASN A 109 -7.61 11.56 -6.40
C ASN A 109 -6.76 10.27 -6.53
N PHE A 110 -6.57 9.84 -7.78
CA PHE A 110 -5.79 8.65 -8.11
C PHE A 110 -4.29 8.80 -7.78
N SER A 111 -3.74 10.01 -7.83
CA SER A 111 -2.32 10.27 -7.52
C SER A 111 -2.02 10.13 -6.01
N LEU A 112 -2.90 10.66 -5.16
CA LEU A 112 -2.80 10.46 -3.72
C LEU A 112 -3.02 8.98 -3.37
N THR A 113 -4.05 8.37 -3.96
CA THR A 113 -4.40 6.97 -3.70
C THR A 113 -3.29 6.01 -4.09
N SER A 114 -2.69 6.19 -5.27
CA SER A 114 -1.56 5.37 -5.74
C SER A 114 -0.34 5.50 -4.83
N SER A 115 0.01 6.72 -4.39
CA SER A 115 1.12 6.95 -3.45
C SER A 115 0.91 6.22 -2.12
N ILE A 116 -0.32 6.24 -1.60
CA ILE A 116 -0.68 5.53 -0.36
C ILE A 116 -0.63 4.01 -0.56
N LEU A 117 -1.24 3.49 -1.63
CA LEU A 117 -1.25 2.05 -1.93
C LEU A 117 0.16 1.50 -2.11
N MET A 118 1.04 2.24 -2.79
CA MET A 118 2.45 1.86 -2.98
C MET A 118 3.18 1.76 -1.64
N LYS A 119 3.09 2.80 -0.79
CA LYS A 119 3.70 2.81 0.55
C LYS A 119 3.15 1.69 1.44
N VAL A 120 1.85 1.45 1.41
CA VAL A 120 1.20 0.38 2.18
C VAL A 120 1.66 -0.99 1.70
N ALA A 121 1.67 -1.24 0.38
CA ALA A 121 2.10 -2.51 -0.19
C ALA A 121 3.58 -2.80 0.10
N ALA A 122 4.43 -1.78 0.09
CA ALA A 122 5.86 -1.92 0.37
C ALA A 122 6.17 -2.48 1.78
N ALA A 123 5.27 -2.27 2.75
CA ALA A 123 5.45 -2.74 4.12
C ALA A 123 5.27 -4.27 4.29
N TYR A 124 4.51 -4.93 3.40
CA TYR A 124 4.20 -6.35 3.51
C TYR A 124 5.07 -7.16 2.55
N LYS A 125 5.99 -7.96 3.10
CA LYS A 125 6.95 -8.76 2.31
C LYS A 125 6.49 -10.19 2.04
N GLU A 126 5.53 -10.68 2.82
CA GLU A 126 5.07 -12.06 2.78
C GLU A 126 3.98 -12.25 1.72
N LEU A 127 3.96 -13.45 1.13
CA LEU A 127 2.93 -13.89 0.20
C LEU A 127 2.17 -15.09 0.81
N PRO A 128 0.82 -15.09 0.79
CA PRO A 128 -0.04 -14.00 0.33
C PRO A 128 -0.04 -12.81 1.30
N SER A 129 -0.06 -11.59 0.78
CA SER A 129 0.01 -10.39 1.61
C SER A 129 -1.37 -9.98 2.16
N PRO A 130 -1.45 -9.25 3.28
CA PRO A 130 -2.71 -8.70 3.76
C PRO A 130 -3.39 -7.78 2.73
N VAL A 131 -2.60 -7.02 1.95
CA VAL A 131 -3.10 -6.15 0.88
C VAL A 131 -3.74 -6.98 -0.23
N GLU A 132 -3.14 -8.12 -0.61
CA GLU A 132 -3.74 -9.08 -1.54
C GLU A 132 -5.11 -9.57 -1.06
N SER A 133 -5.22 -9.89 0.22
CA SER A 133 -6.47 -10.35 0.82
C SER A 133 -7.56 -9.27 0.73
N VAL A 134 -7.19 -8.00 0.96
CA VAL A 134 -8.10 -6.86 0.82
C VAL A 134 -8.53 -6.68 -0.64
N MET A 135 -7.58 -6.66 -1.59
CA MET A 135 -7.91 -6.50 -3.00
C MET A 135 -8.79 -7.63 -3.54
N LYS A 136 -8.52 -8.89 -3.18
CA LYS A 136 -9.38 -10.04 -3.52
C LYS A 136 -10.80 -9.87 -2.98
N PHE A 137 -10.94 -9.35 -1.76
CA PHE A 137 -12.25 -9.06 -1.18
C PHE A 137 -12.98 -7.99 -1.99
N ILE A 138 -12.31 -6.87 -2.30
CA ILE A 138 -12.84 -5.73 -3.04
C ILE A 138 -13.29 -6.15 -4.44
N THR A 139 -12.42 -6.81 -5.22
CA THR A 139 -12.76 -7.29 -6.56
C THR A 139 -13.98 -8.22 -6.54
N LYS A 140 -14.05 -9.14 -5.56
CA LYS A 140 -15.21 -10.03 -5.39
C LYS A 140 -16.49 -9.26 -5.02
N GLN A 141 -16.38 -8.16 -4.30
CA GLN A 141 -17.50 -7.30 -3.94
C GLN A 141 -18.04 -6.58 -5.19
N TYR A 142 -17.18 -5.95 -5.98
CA TYR A 142 -17.58 -5.25 -7.21
C TYR A 142 -18.11 -6.21 -8.27
N ALA A 143 -17.59 -7.44 -8.38
CA ALA A 143 -18.12 -8.45 -9.30
C ALA A 143 -19.62 -8.74 -9.10
N LYS A 144 -20.17 -8.47 -7.91
CA LYS A 144 -21.58 -8.64 -7.57
C LYS A 144 -22.42 -7.36 -7.72
N GLN A 145 -21.79 -6.22 -7.96
CA GLN A 145 -22.45 -4.93 -8.10
C GLN A 145 -22.98 -4.72 -9.54
N SER A 146 -23.71 -3.63 -9.74
CA SER A 146 -24.19 -3.23 -11.08
C SER A 146 -23.04 -3.02 -12.07
N ASP A 147 -23.32 -3.14 -13.37
CA ASP A 147 -22.35 -2.82 -14.45
C ASP A 147 -21.73 -1.44 -14.28
N ALA A 148 -22.53 -0.43 -13.95
CA ALA A 148 -22.05 0.93 -13.74
C ALA A 148 -21.06 1.03 -12.56
N SER A 149 -21.30 0.31 -11.46
CA SER A 149 -20.37 0.27 -10.32
C SER A 149 -19.08 -0.45 -10.67
N ARG A 150 -19.16 -1.54 -11.44
CA ARG A 150 -17.99 -2.30 -11.92
C ARG A 150 -17.11 -1.45 -12.82
N GLN A 151 -17.69 -0.83 -13.85
CA GLN A 151 -16.97 0.05 -14.77
C GLN A 151 -16.28 1.22 -14.05
N LYS A 152 -16.93 1.81 -13.04
CA LYS A 152 -16.32 2.86 -12.21
C LYS A 152 -15.12 2.35 -11.43
N PHE A 153 -15.22 1.16 -10.84
CA PHE A 153 -14.09 0.53 -10.14
C PHE A 153 -12.93 0.23 -11.10
N ASP A 154 -13.22 -0.38 -12.25
CA ASP A 154 -12.22 -0.71 -13.26
C ASP A 154 -11.50 0.55 -13.77
N GLN A 155 -12.25 1.63 -14.02
CA GLN A 155 -11.68 2.92 -14.42
C GLN A 155 -10.76 3.51 -13.33
N ARG A 156 -11.12 3.38 -12.04
CA ARG A 156 -10.28 3.85 -10.92
C ARG A 156 -8.99 3.02 -10.83
N CYS A 157 -9.07 1.70 -10.96
CA CYS A 157 -7.90 0.83 -11.02
C CYS A 157 -6.97 1.20 -12.18
N LYS A 158 -7.53 1.47 -13.36
CA LYS A 158 -6.77 1.93 -14.54
C LYS A 158 -6.00 3.21 -14.26
N LEU A 159 -6.66 4.23 -13.73
CA LEU A 159 -6.01 5.51 -13.39
C LEU A 159 -4.89 5.35 -12.36
N ILE A 160 -5.09 4.52 -11.32
CA ILE A 160 -4.05 4.23 -10.33
C ILE A 160 -2.83 3.59 -11.02
N VAL A 161 -3.07 2.57 -11.85
CA VAL A 161 -2.00 1.81 -12.51
C VAL A 161 -1.25 2.66 -13.53
N GLU A 162 -1.95 3.44 -14.35
CA GLU A 162 -1.32 4.36 -15.29
C GLU A 162 -0.42 5.37 -14.55
N HIS A 163 -0.90 5.94 -13.44
CA HIS A 163 -0.08 6.85 -12.64
C HIS A 163 1.13 6.19 -12.00
N LEU A 164 1.00 4.97 -11.48
CA LEU A 164 2.12 4.20 -10.94
C LEU A 164 3.16 3.89 -12.02
N ILE A 165 2.72 3.53 -13.23
CA ILE A 165 3.62 3.31 -14.37
C ILE A 165 4.34 4.60 -14.72
N ASP A 166 3.64 5.73 -14.83
CA ASP A 166 4.26 7.02 -15.14
C ASP A 166 5.29 7.41 -14.07
N GLN A 167 4.99 7.23 -12.77
CA GLN A 167 5.96 7.44 -11.69
C GLN A 167 7.20 6.54 -11.81
N LEU A 168 7.05 5.29 -12.26
CA LEU A 168 8.18 4.39 -12.50
C LEU A 168 9.01 4.82 -13.73
N MET A 169 8.34 5.29 -14.79
CA MET A 169 8.97 5.74 -16.02
C MET A 169 9.67 7.09 -15.87
N ASP A 170 9.19 7.98 -15.00
CA ASP A 170 9.80 9.28 -14.66
C ASP A 170 11.03 9.16 -13.74
N VAL A 171 11.24 8.00 -13.10
CA VAL A 171 12.51 7.66 -12.43
C VAL A 171 13.56 7.16 -13.44
N ALA A 172 13.13 6.72 -14.63
CA ALA A 172 14.00 6.19 -15.68
C ALA A 172 14.64 7.21 -16.66
N PRO A 173 14.34 8.53 -16.70
CA PRO A 173 15.01 9.46 -17.58
C PRO A 173 16.07 10.24 -16.78
N ALA A 174 17.32 9.83 -16.95
CA ALA A 174 18.53 10.55 -16.55
C ALA A 174 19.09 10.33 -15.12
N ARG A 175 20.26 9.67 -15.14
CA ARG A 175 21.40 9.74 -14.19
C ARG A 175 21.54 8.62 -13.14
N ASP A 176 22.71 8.01 -13.25
CA ASP A 176 23.40 7.10 -12.34
C ASP A 176 22.80 5.70 -12.08
N GLN A 177 23.60 4.71 -12.52
CA GLN A 177 23.45 3.27 -12.23
C GLN A 177 23.36 2.93 -10.73
N ALA A 178 23.64 3.88 -9.83
CA ALA A 178 23.44 3.75 -8.39
C ALA A 178 21.98 3.96 -7.96
N PHE A 179 21.22 4.82 -8.65
CA PHE A 179 19.80 5.09 -8.33
C PHE A 179 18.88 3.99 -8.84
N VAL A 180 19.21 3.46 -10.02
CA VAL A 180 18.64 2.25 -10.61
C VAL A 180 18.66 1.12 -9.58
N ARG A 181 19.74 0.94 -8.81
CA ARG A 181 19.79 -0.05 -7.72
C ARG A 181 18.77 0.20 -6.61
N LEU A 182 18.55 1.43 -6.15
CA LEU A 182 17.53 1.71 -5.12
C LEU A 182 16.10 1.51 -5.66
N ALA A 183 15.80 1.98 -6.87
CA ALA A 183 14.49 1.79 -7.50
C ALA A 183 14.22 0.30 -7.80
N ILE A 184 15.23 -0.47 -8.24
CA ILE A 184 15.13 -1.91 -8.52
C ILE A 184 14.89 -2.74 -7.26
N TYR A 185 15.42 -2.38 -6.09
CA TYR A 185 15.11 -3.10 -4.85
C TYR A 185 13.67 -2.85 -4.37
N HIS A 186 13.00 -1.81 -4.87
CA HIS A 186 11.58 -1.52 -4.65
C HIS A 186 10.66 -2.09 -5.77
N LEU A 187 11.15 -2.23 -7.00
CA LEU A 187 10.45 -2.78 -8.19
C LEU A 187 10.05 -4.28 -8.21
N PRO A 188 10.43 -5.20 -7.29
CA PRO A 188 9.90 -6.56 -7.31
C PRO A 188 8.43 -6.60 -6.89
N ARG A 189 7.95 -5.57 -6.20
CA ARG A 189 6.63 -5.53 -5.55
C ARG A 189 5.58 -4.80 -6.39
N ASP A 190 5.99 -3.99 -7.36
CA ASP A 190 5.07 -3.19 -8.18
C ASP A 190 4.28 -4.06 -9.17
N ILE A 191 4.92 -5.10 -9.75
CA ILE A 191 4.22 -6.11 -10.57
C ILE A 191 3.10 -6.79 -9.77
N PHE A 192 3.31 -7.01 -8.47
CA PHE A 192 2.32 -7.67 -7.61
C PHE A 192 1.09 -6.79 -7.37
N LEU A 193 1.26 -5.48 -7.16
CA LEU A 193 0.13 -4.55 -7.04
C LEU A 193 -0.63 -4.43 -8.38
N LEU A 194 0.09 -4.50 -9.49
CA LEU A 194 -0.48 -4.46 -10.84
C LEU A 194 -1.29 -5.74 -11.14
N ASP A 195 -0.79 -6.92 -10.78
CA ASP A 195 -1.53 -8.19 -10.86
C ASP A 195 -2.72 -8.24 -9.86
N LEU A 196 -2.61 -7.55 -8.71
CA LEU A 196 -3.69 -7.38 -7.72
C LEU A 196 -4.85 -6.52 -8.25
N LEU A 197 -4.50 -5.41 -8.90
CA LEU A 197 -5.44 -4.42 -9.42
C LEU A 197 -6.05 -4.87 -10.77
N PHE A 198 -5.38 -5.77 -11.50
CA PHE A 198 -5.83 -6.33 -12.77
C PHE A 198 -5.79 -7.88 -12.81
N PRO A 199 -6.70 -8.56 -12.09
CA PRO A 199 -6.76 -10.03 -12.10
C PRO A 199 -7.23 -10.62 -13.45
N GLU A 200 -7.88 -9.84 -14.32
CA GLU A 200 -8.35 -10.25 -15.65
C GLU A 200 -7.24 -10.26 -16.73
N ARG A 201 -5.97 -10.05 -16.36
CA ARG A 201 -4.77 -10.22 -17.23
C ARG A 201 -4.76 -11.56 -18.00
N SER A 202 -5.48 -12.57 -17.50
CA SER A 202 -5.60 -13.89 -18.13
C SER A 202 -6.70 -13.99 -19.20
N ARG A 203 -7.53 -12.96 -19.42
CA ARG A 203 -8.71 -13.02 -20.31
C ARG A 203 -8.96 -11.81 -21.21
N VAL A 204 -8.24 -10.70 -21.10
CA VAL A 204 -8.54 -9.52 -21.94
C VAL A 204 -8.08 -9.73 -23.39
N HIS A 205 -9.07 -9.80 -24.28
CA HIS A 205 -8.93 -9.63 -25.72
C HIS A 205 -8.58 -8.17 -26.05
N SER A 206 -7.45 -8.00 -26.74
CA SER A 206 -7.16 -7.04 -27.83
C SER A 206 -7.34 -5.53 -27.66
N ASN A 207 -8.01 -4.98 -26.64
CA ASN A 207 -8.33 -3.54 -26.58
C ASN A 207 -7.51 -2.69 -25.60
N ASP A 208 -6.72 -3.29 -24.69
CA ASP A 208 -5.80 -2.58 -23.77
C ASP A 208 -4.32 -2.76 -24.15
N LEU A 209 -4.03 -2.94 -25.45
CA LEU A 209 -2.70 -3.21 -25.98
C LEU A 209 -1.63 -2.17 -25.56
N HIS A 210 -2.03 -0.92 -25.36
CA HIS A 210 -1.11 0.17 -24.98
C HIS A 210 -0.59 0.01 -23.54
N ILE A 211 -1.42 -0.48 -22.63
CA ILE A 211 -1.03 -0.76 -21.25
C ILE A 211 -0.08 -1.96 -21.26
N ASP A 212 -0.45 -3.07 -21.91
CA ASP A 212 0.40 -4.26 -22.03
C ASP A 212 1.79 -3.98 -22.64
N VAL A 213 1.88 -3.07 -23.62
CA VAL A 213 3.16 -2.65 -24.22
C VAL A 213 4.01 -1.88 -23.22
N ARG A 214 3.46 -0.88 -22.52
CA ARG A 214 4.19 -0.11 -21.49
C ARG A 214 4.63 -1.00 -20.32
N PHE A 215 3.82 -1.97 -19.95
CA PHE A 215 4.17 -2.99 -18.96
C PHE A 215 5.34 -3.89 -19.42
N SER A 216 5.31 -4.33 -20.68
CA SER A 216 6.40 -5.11 -21.28
C SER A 216 7.70 -4.31 -21.32
N GLU A 217 7.63 -3.01 -21.60
CA GLU A 217 8.77 -2.09 -21.57
C GLU A 217 9.33 -1.91 -20.15
N ALA A 218 8.48 -1.68 -19.15
CA ALA A 218 8.89 -1.60 -17.75
C ALA A 218 9.52 -2.93 -17.24
N ALA A 219 8.96 -4.07 -17.63
CA ALA A 219 9.51 -5.39 -17.30
C ALA A 219 10.87 -5.66 -17.98
N ARG A 220 11.05 -5.21 -19.22
CA ARG A 220 12.34 -5.28 -19.93
C ARG A 220 13.39 -4.38 -19.29
N ALA A 221 13.01 -3.16 -18.89
CA ALA A 221 13.90 -2.25 -18.16
C ALA A 221 14.43 -2.91 -16.88
N LYS A 222 13.56 -3.64 -16.14
CA LYS A 222 13.93 -4.43 -14.97
C LYS A 222 14.91 -5.58 -15.28
N GLN A 223 14.63 -6.40 -16.29
CA GLN A 223 15.52 -7.50 -16.69
C GLN A 223 16.92 -7.01 -17.10
N SER A 224 16.99 -5.91 -17.85
CA SER A 224 18.27 -5.30 -18.24
C SER A 224 19.09 -4.83 -17.04
N ALA A 225 18.39 -4.41 -15.99
CA ALA A 225 18.97 -3.92 -14.75
C ALA A 225 19.50 -5.06 -13.85
N ASP A 226 18.75 -6.15 -13.74
CA ASP A 226 19.17 -7.37 -13.02
C ASP A 226 20.39 -8.02 -13.68
N ALA A 227 20.47 -8.00 -15.02
CA ALA A 227 21.63 -8.48 -15.77
C ALA A 227 22.90 -7.66 -15.51
N ALA A 228 22.76 -6.35 -15.25
CA ALA A 228 23.88 -5.45 -14.93
C ALA A 228 24.35 -5.55 -13.46
N ALA A 229 23.62 -6.29 -12.60
CA ALA A 229 23.93 -6.44 -11.18
C ALA A 229 24.69 -7.74 -10.83
N LEU A 230 24.93 -8.63 -11.79
CA LEU A 230 25.78 -9.80 -11.58
C LEU A 230 27.24 -9.35 -11.39
N PRO A 231 27.91 -9.73 -10.28
CA PRO A 231 29.31 -9.41 -10.10
C PRO A 231 30.13 -10.19 -11.13
N GLU A 232 30.92 -9.49 -11.95
CA GLU A 232 31.97 -10.13 -12.75
C GLU A 232 32.82 -10.99 -11.80
N GLY A 233 32.87 -12.29 -12.10
CA GLY A 233 33.56 -13.28 -11.30
C GLY A 233 35.02 -12.90 -11.13
N ARG A 234 35.45 -12.71 -9.88
CA ARG A 234 36.87 -12.75 -9.56
C ARG A 234 37.36 -14.18 -9.74
N ASP A 235 38.11 -14.38 -10.82
CA ASP A 235 38.92 -15.56 -11.07
C ASP A 235 39.84 -15.83 -9.87
N TYR A 236 39.53 -16.87 -9.10
CA TYR A 236 40.49 -17.50 -8.21
C TYR A 236 41.00 -18.77 -8.88
N SER A 237 42.01 -18.62 -9.74
CA SER A 237 42.85 -19.75 -10.11
C SER A 237 44.33 -19.36 -10.15
N LYS A 238 45.09 -20.04 -9.28
CA LYS A 238 46.52 -20.38 -9.36
C LYS A 238 47.55 -19.23 -9.38
N SER A 239 48.30 -19.11 -8.29
CA SER A 239 49.76 -19.24 -8.37
C SER A 239 50.36 -19.60 -7.01
N SER A 240 50.85 -20.84 -6.93
CA SER A 240 51.83 -21.28 -5.95
C SER A 240 53.21 -20.97 -6.51
N CYS A 241 54.03 -20.19 -5.81
CA CYS A 241 55.49 -20.29 -5.89
C CYS A 241 56.10 -19.64 -4.65
N GLY A 242 56.94 -20.40 -3.94
CA GLY A 242 57.62 -19.98 -2.70
C GLY A 242 59.01 -19.40 -2.91
N LEU A 243 59.66 -19.10 -1.78
CA LEU A 243 61.07 -18.78 -1.47
C LEU A 243 61.08 -17.57 -0.53
N ALA A 244 61.28 -17.76 0.78
CA ALA A 244 62.57 -17.90 1.47
C ALA A 244 63.12 -16.54 1.96
N GLN A 245 63.32 -16.49 3.29
CA GLN A 245 64.38 -15.80 4.06
C GLN A 245 64.82 -14.38 3.66
N CYS A 246 64.75 -13.45 4.62
CA CYS A 246 65.90 -12.84 5.30
C CYS A 246 65.50 -11.58 6.10
N TYR A 247 65.83 -11.56 7.40
CA TYR A 247 66.04 -10.34 8.20
C TYR A 247 67.33 -9.64 7.75
N PRO A 248 67.44 -8.31 7.83
CA PRO A 248 68.22 -7.65 8.92
C PRO A 248 67.60 -6.28 9.33
N SER A 249 67.92 -5.55 10.40
CA SER A 249 68.84 -5.60 11.54
C SER A 249 68.17 -4.80 12.67
#